data_AF-A0A1H1RBJ6-F1
#
_entry.id   AF-A0A1H1RBJ6-F1
#
_cell.length_a   1.000
_cell.length_b   1.000
_cell.length_c   1.000
_cell.angle_alpha   90.00
_cell.angle_beta   90.00
_cell.angle_gamma   90.00
#
_symmetry.space_group_name_H-M   'P 1'
#
loop_
_entity.id
_entity.type
_entity.pdbx_description
1 polymer ?
#
loop_
_entity_poly.entity_id
_entity_poly.type
_entity_poly.pdbx_seq_one_letter_code
_entity_poly.pdbx_strand_id
1 'polypeptide(L)'
;MEIAGDTLQKALRINLDPRWYGTVAEIGAGQEVARWFFRAGGAAGTIAKSMSAYDMAVSDAVYGKSQRYVSLGRLQAMLDYELDLNVDRLSHTRGDDSCFFAFADTVVARSYAGGNECHGWMGVRFQAHPMDEPNQIVVHVRMLDDDAGLQQEALGIVGVNLLHAAFFERQEPEEIVQRLLDRLSTGRIEIDMIQFKGIEFRHVDNRLMALELVRLGLSGVAMFGPDREVLQPSEVLRKHAVLVERGSFRPPTVVNIDMLDCAREKFQQDPAVAGKPVLALAELSMRKLLAGGAVDRRDFLARADLLAACGMTVLISDYFEYNRLAQYLAARTTERIGIVMGVPSLADLFDESNHTQMQGGLLESLGRLFKNDLKLFVYPMRRPEDGAVVTVEDLDVGHGTQLLFDYLAQRGSFVHLDQFKPEYLPILSRDVLRRIACGDQAWEPMVPAAVAELIKKRAFFEYREPAG
;
A
#
# COMPACT_ATOMS: atom_id res chain seq x y z
N MET A 1 2.31 11.98 30.47
CA MET A 1 3.07 11.22 31.49
C MET A 1 2.93 9.71 31.30
N GLU A 2 1.74 9.18 31.02
CA GLU A 2 1.53 7.74 30.76
C GLU A 2 2.12 7.22 29.44
N ILE A 3 2.10 8.01 28.36
CA ILE A 3 2.68 7.65 27.06
C ILE A 3 4.18 7.35 27.18
N ALA A 4 4.91 8.25 27.86
CA ALA A 4 6.34 8.06 28.12
C ALA A 4 6.62 6.86 29.04
N GLY A 5 5.66 6.41 29.85
CA GLY A 5 5.81 5.25 30.72
C GLY A 5 5.89 3.94 29.94
N ASP A 6 5.03 3.75 28.94
CA ASP A 6 4.97 2.51 28.13
C ASP A 6 6.19 2.37 27.20
N THR A 7 6.53 3.42 26.44
CA THR A 7 7.70 3.40 25.55
C THR A 7 9.01 3.21 26.32
N LEU A 8 9.15 3.85 27.49
CA LEU A 8 10.31 3.66 28.37
C LEU A 8 10.38 2.23 28.93
N GLN A 9 9.23 1.62 29.26
CA GLN A 9 9.17 0.22 29.69
C GLN A 9 9.57 -0.75 28.59
N LYS A 10 9.13 -0.52 27.34
CA LYS A 10 9.57 -1.31 26.17
C LYS A 10 11.08 -1.21 25.97
N ALA A 11 11.63 0.00 25.97
CA ALA A 11 13.07 0.22 25.85
C ALA A 11 13.85 -0.42 27.02
N LEU A 12 13.36 -0.28 28.25
CA LEU A 12 13.96 -0.91 29.44
C LEU A 12 13.94 -2.43 29.34
N ARG A 13 12.83 -3.03 28.90
CA ARG A 13 12.71 -4.48 28.73
C ARG A 13 13.76 -5.01 27.75
N ILE A 14 13.97 -4.31 26.63
CA ILE A 14 15.04 -4.66 25.67
C ILE A 14 16.42 -4.51 26.36
N ASN A 15 16.65 -3.40 27.08
CA ASN A 15 17.93 -3.15 27.77
C ASN A 15 18.30 -4.20 28.83
N LEU A 16 17.29 -4.83 29.46
CA LEU A 16 17.48 -5.83 30.50
C LEU A 16 17.60 -7.26 29.94
N ASP A 17 17.33 -7.46 28.65
CA ASP A 17 17.49 -8.76 28.00
C ASP A 17 18.90 -8.87 27.42
N PRO A 18 19.79 -9.69 28.01
CA PRO A 18 21.21 -9.71 27.67
C PRO A 18 21.49 -10.24 26.26
N ARG A 19 20.48 -10.82 25.59
CA ARG A 19 20.61 -11.37 24.24
C ARG A 19 20.77 -10.27 23.20
N TRP A 20 20.09 -9.14 23.33
CA TRP A 20 20.06 -8.14 22.27
C TRP A 20 21.23 -7.17 22.39
N TYR A 21 22.07 -7.11 21.35
CA TYR A 21 23.18 -6.16 21.31
C TYR A 21 23.41 -5.60 19.92
N GLY A 22 23.52 -4.29 19.77
CA GLY A 22 23.54 -3.74 18.43
C GLY A 22 23.71 -2.25 18.29
N THR A 23 23.48 -1.79 17.07
CA THR A 23 23.65 -0.39 16.68
C THR A 23 22.29 0.27 16.45
N VAL A 24 22.20 1.56 16.79
CA VAL A 24 21.10 2.46 16.39
C VAL A 24 21.67 3.60 15.55
N ALA A 25 21.30 3.65 14.27
CA ALA A 25 21.84 4.57 13.28
C ALA A 25 20.77 5.48 12.67
N GLU A 26 20.76 6.76 13.04
CA GLU A 26 19.63 7.67 12.75
C GLU A 26 20.10 8.87 11.91
N ILE A 27 19.38 9.19 10.83
CA ILE A 27 19.72 10.30 9.92
C ILE A 27 18.49 11.12 9.58
N GLY A 28 18.52 12.40 9.97
CA GLY A 28 17.62 13.44 9.47
C GLY A 28 16.53 13.92 10.41
N ALA A 29 16.28 13.23 11.54
CA ALA A 29 15.29 13.66 12.53
C ALA A 29 15.71 13.35 13.98
N GLY A 30 16.91 13.76 14.38
CA GLY A 30 17.44 13.53 15.72
C GLY A 30 18.06 12.14 15.90
N GLN A 31 18.31 11.78 17.16
CA GLN A 31 18.70 10.43 17.59
C GLN A 31 17.70 9.96 18.65
N GLU A 32 16.43 9.94 18.28
CA GLU A 32 15.33 9.80 19.24
C GLU A 32 15.12 8.37 19.69
N VAL A 33 15.37 7.38 18.83
CA VAL A 33 15.31 5.97 19.21
C VAL A 33 16.42 5.68 20.22
N ALA A 34 17.68 6.02 19.92
CA ALA A 34 18.79 5.80 20.85
C ALA A 34 18.57 6.53 22.19
N ARG A 35 18.01 7.74 22.15
CA ARG A 35 17.67 8.53 23.33
C ARG A 35 16.70 7.80 24.27
N TRP A 36 15.71 7.07 23.76
CA TRP A 36 14.81 6.27 24.61
C TRP A 36 15.55 5.17 25.37
N PHE A 37 16.46 4.45 24.71
CA PHE A 37 17.30 3.42 25.36
C PHE A 37 18.20 4.02 26.44
N PHE A 38 18.83 5.18 26.19
CA PHE A 38 19.66 5.84 27.20
C PHE A 38 18.86 6.34 28.40
N ARG A 39 17.65 6.86 28.18
CA ARG A 39 16.76 7.33 29.25
C ARG A 39 16.20 6.19 30.10
N ALA A 40 15.95 5.03 29.50
CA ALA A 40 15.44 3.86 30.22
C ALA A 40 16.46 3.31 31.23
N GLY A 41 17.76 3.47 30.95
CA GLY A 41 18.84 2.85 31.73
C GLY A 41 19.12 1.41 31.31
N GLY A 42 20.32 0.91 31.61
CA GLY A 42 20.77 -0.44 31.18
C GLY A 42 21.35 -0.51 29.76
N ALA A 43 21.32 0.59 29.00
CA ALA A 43 21.73 0.63 27.59
C ALA A 43 23.16 0.13 27.29
N ALA A 44 24.09 0.17 28.26
CA ALA A 44 25.43 -0.39 28.06
C ALA A 44 25.43 -1.90 27.75
N GLY A 45 24.38 -2.62 28.17
CA GLY A 45 24.18 -4.04 27.87
C GLY A 45 23.53 -4.33 26.51
N THR A 46 23.14 -3.30 25.75
CA THR A 46 22.32 -3.44 24.52
C THR A 46 22.80 -2.59 23.36
N ILE A 47 23.23 -1.36 23.60
CA ILE A 47 23.67 -0.41 22.57
C ILE A 47 25.19 -0.46 22.48
N ALA A 48 25.69 -1.14 21.45
CA ALA A 48 27.11 -1.17 21.08
C ALA A 48 27.56 0.20 20.55
N LYS A 49 26.72 0.82 19.73
CA LYS A 49 26.98 2.10 19.09
C LYS A 49 25.66 2.83 18.81
N SER A 50 25.66 4.13 19.02
CA SER A 50 24.68 5.04 18.42
C SER A 50 25.40 5.97 17.46
N MET A 51 24.86 6.16 16.26
CA MET A 51 25.50 6.98 15.22
C MET A 51 24.50 7.94 14.60
N SER A 52 24.99 9.08 14.11
CA SER A 52 24.24 9.99 13.27
C SER A 52 25.16 10.70 12.27
N ALA A 53 24.72 10.83 11.02
CA ALA A 53 25.50 11.41 9.92
C ALA A 53 24.62 12.39 9.11
N TYR A 54 24.56 13.65 9.56
CA TYR A 54 23.78 14.71 8.90
C TYR A 54 24.43 15.28 7.65
N ASP A 55 25.77 15.34 7.65
CA ASP A 55 26.50 15.81 6.48
C ASP A 55 26.49 14.72 5.39
N MET A 56 26.14 15.11 4.16
CA MET A 56 26.02 14.18 3.05
C MET A 56 27.35 13.49 2.72
N ALA A 57 28.48 14.21 2.79
CA ALA A 57 29.79 13.64 2.49
C ALA A 57 30.23 12.66 3.58
N VAL A 58 29.94 12.96 4.85
CA VAL A 58 30.16 12.02 5.96
C VAL A 58 29.29 10.78 5.78
N SER A 59 28.00 10.97 5.50
CA SER A 59 27.05 9.88 5.28
C SER A 59 27.47 8.99 4.10
N ASP A 60 27.97 9.59 3.02
CA ASP A 60 28.48 8.85 1.84
C ASP A 60 29.80 8.14 2.09
N ALA A 61 30.68 8.71 2.93
CA ALA A 61 31.92 8.05 3.32
C ALA A 61 31.68 6.79 4.16
N VAL A 62 30.57 6.74 4.91
CA VAL A 62 30.20 5.59 5.75
C VAL A 62 29.35 4.58 4.98
N TYR A 63 28.29 5.03 4.31
CA TYR A 63 27.26 4.16 3.73
C TYR A 63 27.26 4.11 2.19
N GLY A 64 28.28 4.68 1.56
CA GLY A 64 28.38 4.80 0.11
C GLY A 64 27.47 5.89 -0.48
N LYS A 65 27.60 6.17 -1.78
CA LYS A 65 26.80 7.20 -2.44
C LYS A 65 25.38 6.70 -2.71
N SER A 66 24.39 7.57 -2.54
CA SER A 66 22.99 7.30 -2.91
C SER A 66 22.46 8.34 -3.91
N GLN A 67 21.59 7.92 -4.82
CA GLN A 67 20.85 8.84 -5.69
C GLN A 67 19.81 9.66 -4.91
N ARG A 68 19.26 9.09 -3.83
CA ARG A 68 18.31 9.73 -2.91
C ARG A 68 18.67 9.37 -1.48
N TYR A 69 18.86 10.39 -0.65
CA TYR A 69 19.27 10.18 0.73
C TYR A 69 18.13 9.60 1.57
N VAL A 70 16.90 10.08 1.42
CA VAL A 70 15.71 9.43 1.99
C VAL A 70 15.19 8.41 0.98
N SER A 71 15.63 7.16 1.12
CA SER A 71 15.22 6.04 0.26
C SER A 71 15.44 4.69 0.93
N LEU A 72 14.72 3.66 0.45
CA LEU A 72 14.94 2.28 0.86
C LEU A 72 16.38 1.82 0.63
N GLY A 73 16.99 2.22 -0.48
CA GLY A 73 18.39 1.88 -0.80
C GLY A 73 19.37 2.42 0.24
N ARG A 74 19.18 3.67 0.71
CA ARG A 74 20.00 4.23 1.78
C ARG A 74 19.76 3.51 3.11
N LEU A 75 18.51 3.22 3.47
CA LEU A 75 18.19 2.44 4.66
C LEU A 75 18.90 1.08 4.63
N GLN A 76 18.83 0.36 3.51
CA GLN A 76 19.45 -0.96 3.37
C GLN A 76 20.97 -0.89 3.56
N ALA A 77 21.64 0.09 2.94
CA ALA A 77 23.08 0.28 3.11
C ALA A 77 23.47 0.54 4.57
N MET A 78 22.64 1.26 5.33
CA MET A 78 22.86 1.49 6.76
C MET A 78 22.68 0.21 7.58
N LEU A 79 21.59 -0.53 7.34
CA LEU A 79 21.30 -1.78 8.05
C LEU A 79 22.38 -2.84 7.84
N ASP A 80 22.81 -3.02 6.59
CA ASP A 80 23.83 -4.02 6.25
C ASP A 80 25.18 -3.64 6.86
N TYR A 81 25.65 -2.40 6.61
CA TYR A 81 26.92 -1.94 7.14
C TYR A 81 26.99 -2.03 8.67
N GLU A 82 25.93 -1.60 9.36
CA GLU A 82 25.96 -1.54 10.82
C GLU A 82 25.83 -2.91 11.49
N LEU A 83 25.13 -3.85 10.87
CA LEU A 83 25.06 -5.22 11.38
C LEU A 83 26.38 -5.95 11.11
N ASP A 84 26.90 -5.87 9.89
CA ASP A 84 28.17 -6.53 9.52
C ASP A 84 29.31 -6.04 10.42
N LEU A 85 29.36 -4.73 10.69
CA LEU A 85 30.34 -4.16 11.61
C LEU A 85 30.23 -4.69 13.04
N ASN A 86 29.02 -4.96 13.52
CA ASN A 86 28.80 -5.56 14.84
C ASN A 86 29.30 -7.01 14.86
N VAL A 87 28.96 -7.80 13.85
CA VAL A 87 29.40 -9.20 13.70
C VAL A 87 30.93 -9.25 13.63
N ASP A 88 31.54 -8.48 12.72
CA ASP A 88 33.00 -8.48 12.49
C ASP A 88 33.80 -8.14 13.74
N ARG A 89 33.31 -7.18 14.54
CA ARG A 89 34.06 -6.69 15.71
C ARG A 89 33.78 -7.47 16.99
N LEU A 90 32.59 -8.05 17.12
CA LEU A 90 32.11 -8.55 18.41
C LEU A 90 31.79 -10.04 18.40
N SER A 91 31.68 -10.70 17.25
CA SER A 91 31.34 -12.13 17.18
C SER A 91 32.29 -13.00 18.02
N HIS A 92 33.61 -12.73 17.99
CA HIS A 92 34.58 -13.47 18.80
C HIS A 92 34.40 -13.33 20.32
N THR A 93 33.79 -12.24 20.80
CA THR A 93 33.68 -11.95 22.24
C THR A 93 32.28 -12.15 22.78
N ARG A 94 31.24 -12.00 21.95
CA ARG A 94 29.83 -12.03 22.36
C ARG A 94 28.94 -12.86 21.43
N GLY A 95 29.47 -13.37 20.32
CA GLY A 95 28.67 -13.99 19.25
C GLY A 95 27.93 -15.25 19.66
N ASP A 96 28.41 -15.99 20.66
CA ASP A 96 27.74 -17.20 21.16
C ASP A 96 26.53 -16.89 22.05
N ASP A 97 26.51 -15.71 22.69
CA ASP A 97 25.50 -15.34 23.69
C ASP A 97 24.59 -14.20 23.23
N SER A 98 24.97 -13.48 22.18
CA SER A 98 24.28 -12.27 21.72
C SER A 98 23.68 -12.44 20.32
N CYS A 99 22.43 -12.01 20.19
CA CYS A 99 21.76 -11.72 18.95
C CYS A 99 22.12 -10.31 18.49
N PHE A 100 22.94 -10.18 17.44
CA PHE A 100 23.29 -8.86 16.92
C PHE A 100 22.13 -8.21 16.17
N PHE A 101 21.99 -6.89 16.33
CA PHE A 101 21.04 -6.10 15.54
C PHE A 101 21.64 -4.78 15.02
N ALA A 102 21.05 -4.27 13.96
CA ALA A 102 21.19 -2.91 13.49
C ALA A 102 19.79 -2.32 13.29
N PHE A 103 19.51 -1.23 13.97
CA PHE A 103 18.39 -0.36 13.66
C PHE A 103 18.90 0.82 12.84
N ALA A 104 18.15 1.19 11.81
CA ALA A 104 18.45 2.37 11.04
C ALA A 104 17.19 3.16 10.66
N ASP A 105 17.35 4.47 10.53
CA ASP A 105 16.38 5.33 9.85
C ASP A 105 17.05 6.37 8.95
N THR A 106 16.35 6.73 7.88
CA THR A 106 16.67 7.87 7.04
C THR A 106 15.39 8.63 6.72
N VAL A 107 15.32 9.86 7.21
CA VAL A 107 14.07 10.62 7.28
C VAL A 107 14.27 12.07 6.87
N VAL A 108 13.22 12.67 6.32
CA VAL A 108 13.12 14.12 6.11
C VAL A 108 12.03 14.67 7.04
N ALA A 109 12.46 15.24 8.17
CA ALA A 109 11.56 15.97 9.06
C ALA A 109 11.32 17.40 8.55
N ARG A 110 10.33 18.07 9.15
CA ARG A 110 9.97 19.45 8.81
C ARG A 110 11.18 20.38 8.98
N SER A 111 11.52 21.09 7.90
CA SER A 111 12.54 22.13 7.94
C SER A 111 11.94 23.47 8.39
N TYR A 112 12.79 24.36 8.92
CA TYR A 112 12.40 25.74 9.24
C TYR A 112 11.88 26.53 8.02
N ALA A 113 12.28 26.15 6.80
CA ALA A 113 11.81 26.77 5.56
C ALA A 113 10.44 26.25 5.08
N GLY A 114 9.92 25.18 5.70
CA GLY A 114 8.63 24.58 5.39
C GLY A 114 8.54 23.90 4.01
N GLY A 115 7.35 23.37 3.68
CA GLY A 115 6.94 23.04 2.30
C GLY A 115 7.23 21.63 1.76
N ASN A 116 8.01 20.79 2.43
CA ASN A 116 8.30 19.43 1.98
C ASN A 116 7.40 18.38 2.66
N GLU A 117 7.05 17.30 1.93
CA GLU A 117 6.47 16.11 2.55
C GLU A 117 7.44 15.55 3.58
N CYS A 118 6.95 15.35 4.80
CA CYS A 118 7.74 14.80 5.90
C CYS A 118 7.53 13.29 5.94
N HIS A 119 8.57 12.52 5.62
CA HIS A 119 8.48 11.07 5.53
C HIS A 119 9.85 10.41 5.73
N GLY A 120 9.90 9.08 5.79
CA GLY A 120 11.15 8.36 5.67
C GLY A 120 11.05 6.86 5.88
N TRP A 121 12.22 6.24 5.88
CA TRP A 121 12.39 4.80 5.93
C TRP A 121 13.02 4.42 7.27
N MET A 122 12.47 3.40 7.92
CA MET A 122 12.99 2.85 9.18
C MET A 122 13.07 1.34 9.07
N GLY A 123 14.02 0.72 9.76
CA GLY A 123 14.12 -0.73 9.75
C GLY A 123 14.99 -1.29 10.85
N VAL A 124 14.87 -2.59 11.05
CA VAL A 124 15.73 -3.38 11.91
C VAL A 124 16.18 -4.63 11.16
N ARG A 125 17.48 -4.90 11.22
CA ARG A 125 18.11 -6.12 10.73
C ARG A 125 18.75 -6.83 11.92
N PHE A 126 18.41 -8.09 12.18
CA PHE A 126 18.76 -8.76 13.44
C PHE A 126 18.86 -10.27 13.34
N GLN A 127 19.69 -10.87 14.17
CA GLN A 127 19.76 -12.32 14.37
C GLN A 127 18.67 -12.77 15.34
N ALA A 128 17.91 -13.83 15.03
CA ALA A 128 16.85 -14.31 15.93
C ALA A 128 17.43 -15.08 17.12
N HIS A 129 18.48 -15.85 16.86
CA HIS A 129 19.35 -16.50 17.84
C HIS A 129 20.81 -16.10 17.56
N PRO A 130 21.72 -16.26 18.53
CA PRO A 130 23.13 -16.00 18.31
C PRO A 130 23.64 -16.79 17.10
N MET A 131 24.46 -16.12 16.26
CA MET A 131 25.03 -16.68 15.02
C MET A 131 24.03 -17.03 13.89
N ASP A 132 22.74 -16.69 14.02
CA ASP A 132 21.78 -16.87 12.93
C ASP A 132 22.06 -15.92 11.75
N GLU A 133 21.62 -16.35 10.56
CA GLU A 133 21.42 -15.46 9.42
C GLU A 133 20.38 -14.37 9.78
N PRO A 134 20.63 -13.10 9.43
CA PRO A 134 19.78 -12.02 9.87
C PRO A 134 18.42 -11.98 9.16
N ASN A 135 17.43 -11.60 9.96
CA ASN A 135 16.08 -11.24 9.54
C ASN A 135 15.95 -9.72 9.48
N GLN A 136 14.94 -9.25 8.77
CA GLN A 136 14.76 -7.83 8.55
C GLN A 136 13.27 -7.45 8.51
N ILE A 137 12.96 -6.32 9.15
CA ILE A 137 11.69 -5.63 9.04
C ILE A 137 11.98 -4.21 8.59
N VAL A 138 11.32 -3.76 7.52
CA VAL A 138 11.41 -2.40 6.99
C VAL A 138 10.02 -1.80 6.95
N VAL A 139 9.93 -0.52 7.31
CA VAL A 139 8.72 0.28 7.21
C VAL A 139 9.01 1.61 6.52
N HIS A 140 7.99 2.15 5.86
CA HIS A 140 7.97 3.55 5.48
C HIS A 140 6.93 4.28 6.35
N VAL A 141 7.29 5.49 6.76
CA VAL A 141 6.46 6.33 7.64
C VAL A 141 6.25 7.71 7.04
N ARG A 142 5.08 8.29 7.26
CA ARG A 142 4.77 9.69 6.96
C ARG A 142 4.49 10.42 8.26
N MET A 143 5.10 11.57 8.42
CA MET A 143 5.00 12.41 9.59
C MET A 143 3.99 13.52 9.35
N LEU A 144 2.92 13.50 10.13
CA LEU A 144 1.74 14.35 9.94
C LEU A 144 1.66 15.51 10.95
N ASP A 145 2.44 15.44 12.03
CA ASP A 145 2.59 16.55 12.97
C ASP A 145 3.13 17.81 12.28
N ASP A 146 2.63 18.97 12.70
CA ASP A 146 3.03 20.28 12.16
C ASP A 146 4.30 20.86 12.81
N ASP A 147 4.85 20.19 13.83
CA ASP A 147 6.03 20.60 14.58
C ASP A 147 7.16 19.57 14.47
N ALA A 148 8.39 20.03 14.23
CA ALA A 148 9.53 19.15 14.06
C ALA A 148 9.87 18.34 15.32
N GLY A 149 9.72 18.92 16.52
CA GLY A 149 9.97 18.22 17.78
C GLY A 149 8.94 17.12 18.03
N LEU A 150 7.66 17.36 17.70
CA LEU A 150 6.62 16.33 17.76
C LEU A 150 6.86 15.20 16.75
N GLN A 151 7.34 15.51 15.54
CA GLN A 151 7.72 14.50 14.55
C GLN A 151 8.86 13.61 15.06
N GLN A 152 9.90 14.23 15.63
CA GLN A 152 11.04 13.54 16.23
C GLN A 152 10.61 12.60 17.37
N GLU A 153 9.80 13.09 18.30
CA GLU A 153 9.25 12.28 19.40
C GLU A 153 8.48 11.06 18.86
N ALA A 154 7.61 11.27 17.87
CA ALA A 154 6.81 10.21 17.29
C ALA A 154 7.66 9.15 16.58
N LEU A 155 8.69 9.56 15.81
CA LEU A 155 9.65 8.64 15.21
C LEU A 155 10.38 7.80 16.26
N GLY A 156 10.82 8.42 17.35
CA GLY A 156 11.44 7.72 18.47
C GLY A 156 10.54 6.62 19.05
N ILE A 157 9.25 6.92 19.22
CA ILE A 157 8.25 5.95 19.71
C ILE A 157 8.06 4.81 18.70
N VAL A 158 7.92 5.11 17.41
CA VAL A 158 7.79 4.08 16.35
C VAL A 158 9.02 3.17 16.31
N GLY A 159 10.23 3.73 16.40
CA GLY A 159 11.46 2.93 16.38
C GLY A 159 11.58 2.00 17.58
N VAL A 160 11.22 2.45 18.78
CA VAL A 160 11.16 1.59 19.98
C VAL A 160 10.08 0.51 19.83
N ASN A 161 8.89 0.85 19.32
CA ASN A 161 7.84 -0.12 19.07
C ASN A 161 8.28 -1.18 18.04
N LEU A 162 8.94 -0.77 16.96
CA LEU A 162 9.49 -1.66 15.94
C LEU A 162 10.52 -2.63 16.52
N LEU A 163 11.50 -2.12 17.29
CA LEU A 163 12.50 -2.96 17.95
C LEU A 163 11.88 -3.94 18.94
N HIS A 164 10.98 -3.45 19.79
CA HIS A 164 10.29 -4.30 20.77
C HIS A 164 9.48 -5.40 20.09
N ALA A 165 8.69 -5.05 19.08
CA ALA A 165 7.88 -6.02 18.34
C ALA A 165 8.75 -7.04 17.57
N ALA A 166 9.82 -6.60 16.93
CA ALA A 166 10.77 -7.48 16.24
C ALA A 166 11.42 -8.49 17.20
N PHE A 167 11.71 -8.10 18.43
CA PHE A 167 12.42 -8.95 19.39
C PHE A 167 11.50 -9.88 20.18
N PHE A 168 10.27 -9.47 20.45
CA PHE A 168 9.37 -10.20 21.35
C PHE A 168 8.14 -10.79 20.66
N GLU A 169 7.70 -10.24 19.54
CA GLU A 169 6.44 -10.63 18.86
C GLU A 169 6.68 -11.22 17.44
N ARG A 170 7.94 -11.52 17.08
CA ARG A 170 8.31 -11.99 15.71
C ARG A 170 7.59 -13.23 15.20
N GLN A 171 7.00 -14.03 16.09
CA GLN A 171 6.24 -15.22 15.73
C GLN A 171 4.83 -14.88 15.23
N GLU A 172 4.34 -13.67 15.50
CA GLU A 172 3.01 -13.18 15.14
C GLU A 172 3.15 -11.85 14.36
N PRO A 173 3.42 -11.90 13.04
CA PRO A 173 3.67 -10.70 12.22
C PRO A 173 2.55 -9.66 12.26
N GLU A 174 1.31 -10.09 12.44
CA GLU A 174 0.14 -9.22 12.54
C GLU A 174 0.15 -8.40 13.82
N GLU A 175 0.60 -8.99 14.94
CA GLU A 175 0.82 -8.26 16.18
C GLU A 175 1.93 -7.23 16.00
N ILE A 176 2.99 -7.53 15.25
CA ILE A 176 4.04 -6.55 14.96
C ILE A 176 3.42 -5.32 14.29
N VAL A 177 2.64 -5.52 13.22
CA VAL A 177 1.97 -4.42 12.50
C VAL A 177 1.09 -3.60 13.45
N GLN A 178 0.27 -4.28 14.27
CA GLN A 178 -0.64 -3.62 15.21
C GLN A 178 0.07 -2.75 16.25
N ARG A 179 1.27 -3.17 16.69
CA ARG A 179 2.02 -2.52 17.76
C ARG A 179 2.86 -1.33 17.31
N LEU A 180 3.06 -1.12 16.00
CA LEU A 180 3.94 -0.05 15.50
C LEU A 180 3.50 1.34 15.96
N LEU A 181 2.19 1.59 16.02
CA LEU A 181 1.62 2.84 16.51
C LEU A 181 1.11 2.75 17.96
N ASP A 182 1.59 1.81 18.77
CA ASP A 182 1.28 1.81 20.20
C ASP A 182 1.58 3.20 20.80
N ARG A 183 0.55 3.81 21.39
CA ARG A 183 0.56 5.17 21.97
C ARG A 183 0.69 6.32 20.97
N LEU A 184 0.54 6.06 19.67
CA LEU A 184 0.43 7.07 18.63
C LEU A 184 -0.95 6.99 17.97
N SER A 185 -1.44 8.13 17.51
CA SER A 185 -2.59 8.17 16.61
C SER A 185 -2.11 8.24 15.17
N THR A 186 -2.96 7.76 14.26
CA THR A 186 -2.73 7.85 12.80
C THR A 186 -2.77 9.29 12.28
N GLY A 187 -3.17 10.25 13.13
CA GLY A 187 -3.04 11.68 12.86
C GLY A 187 -1.63 12.25 13.10
N ARG A 188 -0.75 11.51 13.78
CA ARG A 188 0.67 11.91 13.99
C ARG A 188 1.61 11.20 13.03
N ILE A 189 1.44 9.88 12.88
CA ILE A 189 2.24 9.05 11.98
C ILE A 189 1.32 8.13 11.19
N GLU A 190 1.57 8.04 9.88
CA GLU A 190 1.01 7.01 9.00
C GLU A 190 2.10 6.00 8.65
N ILE A 191 1.77 4.71 8.62
CA ILE A 191 2.66 3.64 8.15
C ILE A 191 2.06 3.07 6.86
N ASP A 192 2.61 3.48 5.73
CA ASP A 192 2.05 3.20 4.39
C ASP A 192 2.79 2.09 3.63
N MET A 193 3.82 1.49 4.24
CA MET A 193 4.50 0.30 3.73
C MET A 193 5.18 -0.47 4.87
N ILE A 194 5.11 -1.80 4.82
CA ILE A 194 5.89 -2.71 5.66
C ILE A 194 6.35 -3.93 4.84
N GLN A 195 7.58 -4.39 5.11
CA GLN A 195 8.15 -5.58 4.51
C GLN A 195 8.93 -6.40 5.54
N PHE A 196 8.70 -7.71 5.52
CA PHE A 196 9.41 -8.72 6.30
C PHE A 196 10.28 -9.58 5.38
N LYS A 197 11.52 -9.85 5.81
CA LYS A 197 12.51 -10.69 5.10
C LYS A 197 13.33 -11.53 6.07
N GLY A 198 13.77 -12.70 5.63
CA GLY A 198 14.62 -13.60 6.41
C GLY A 198 13.92 -14.90 6.76
N ILE A 199 14.69 -15.83 7.33
CA ILE A 199 14.26 -17.20 7.58
C ILE A 199 13.10 -17.28 8.57
N GLU A 200 13.05 -16.39 9.57
CA GLU A 200 11.97 -16.30 10.54
C GLU A 200 10.66 -15.92 9.86
N PHE A 201 10.72 -15.04 8.86
CA PHE A 201 9.54 -14.51 8.16
C PHE A 201 9.19 -15.23 6.86
N ARG A 202 9.79 -16.40 6.58
CA ARG A 202 9.52 -17.18 5.35
C ARG A 202 8.05 -17.59 5.16
N HIS A 203 7.29 -17.61 6.25
CA HIS A 203 5.88 -17.95 6.29
C HIS A 203 4.96 -16.73 6.07
N VAL A 204 5.53 -15.52 6.02
CA VAL A 204 4.79 -14.26 5.92
C VAL A 204 4.57 -13.91 4.46
N ASP A 205 3.31 -13.68 4.09
CA ASP A 205 2.98 -13.03 2.82
C ASP A 205 2.90 -11.51 3.06
N ASN A 206 3.87 -10.76 2.53
CA ASN A 206 3.92 -9.31 2.71
C ASN A 206 2.67 -8.58 2.18
N ARG A 207 1.90 -9.19 1.27
CA ARG A 207 0.64 -8.62 0.77
C ARG A 207 -0.46 -8.70 1.81
N LEU A 208 -0.43 -9.70 2.69
CA LEU A 208 -1.32 -9.74 3.87
C LEU A 208 -0.92 -8.63 4.85
N MET A 209 0.37 -8.37 5.05
CA MET A 209 0.81 -7.28 5.94
C MET A 209 0.40 -5.91 5.40
N ALA A 210 0.50 -5.71 4.07
CA ALA A 210 -0.04 -4.55 3.39
C ALA A 210 -1.57 -4.41 3.58
N LEU A 211 -2.32 -5.50 3.48
CA LEU A 211 -3.76 -5.50 3.79
C LEU A 211 -4.03 -5.13 5.26
N GLU A 212 -3.23 -5.65 6.19
CA GLU A 212 -3.36 -5.37 7.62
C GLU A 212 -3.11 -3.90 7.95
N LEU A 213 -2.18 -3.21 7.27
CA LEU A 213 -2.01 -1.75 7.40
C LEU A 213 -3.32 -1.00 7.14
N VAL A 214 -4.02 -1.35 6.07
CA VAL A 214 -5.30 -0.72 5.70
C VAL A 214 -6.43 -1.14 6.63
N ARG A 215 -6.49 -2.43 7.00
CA ARG A 215 -7.51 -2.96 7.91
C ARG A 215 -7.45 -2.34 9.30
N LEU A 216 -6.23 -2.11 9.81
CA LEU A 216 -5.98 -1.48 11.11
C LEU A 216 -6.05 0.05 11.07
N GLY A 217 -6.21 0.65 9.88
CA GLY A 217 -6.26 2.09 9.68
C GLY A 217 -4.90 2.79 9.82
N LEU A 218 -3.80 2.05 9.80
CA LEU A 218 -2.43 2.58 9.88
C LEU A 218 -2.03 3.34 8.61
N SER A 219 -2.67 3.01 7.49
CA SER A 219 -2.69 3.79 6.26
C SER A 219 -4.03 3.62 5.55
N GLY A 220 -4.43 4.63 4.76
CA GLY A 220 -5.62 4.51 3.90
C GLY A 220 -5.37 3.66 2.65
N VAL A 221 -4.11 3.41 2.29
CA VAL A 221 -3.74 2.69 1.07
C VAL A 221 -2.49 1.84 1.28
N ALA A 222 -2.48 0.65 0.69
CA ALA A 222 -1.26 -0.14 0.51
C ALA A 222 -1.18 -0.67 -0.93
N MET A 223 0.04 -0.89 -1.43
CA MET A 223 0.28 -1.31 -2.81
C MET A 223 1.24 -2.49 -2.91
N PHE A 224 1.05 -3.33 -3.92
CA PHE A 224 2.00 -4.39 -4.28
C PHE A 224 1.98 -4.66 -5.79
N GLY A 225 3.14 -5.08 -6.30
CA GLY A 225 3.36 -5.34 -7.72
C GLY A 225 2.91 -6.74 -8.17
N PRO A 226 2.92 -7.00 -9.48
CA PRO A 226 2.65 -8.33 -10.04
C PRO A 226 3.74 -9.36 -9.69
N ASP A 227 4.93 -8.89 -9.31
CA ASP A 227 6.02 -9.68 -8.74
C ASP A 227 5.77 -10.09 -7.28
N ARG A 228 4.64 -9.66 -6.69
CA ARG A 228 4.21 -9.89 -5.31
C ARG A 228 5.00 -9.09 -4.27
N GLU A 229 5.83 -8.15 -4.71
CA GLU A 229 6.56 -7.27 -3.81
C GLU A 229 5.68 -6.09 -3.38
N VAL A 230 5.79 -5.72 -2.11
CA VAL A 230 5.13 -4.54 -1.56
C VAL A 230 5.80 -3.27 -2.06
N LEU A 231 4.99 -2.27 -2.37
CA LEU A 231 5.41 -1.03 -3.02
C LEU A 231 5.11 0.16 -2.13
N GLN A 232 6.07 1.10 -2.01
CA GLN A 232 5.80 2.37 -1.34
C GLN A 232 5.01 3.28 -2.30
N PRO A 233 3.79 3.72 -1.94
CA PRO A 233 2.90 4.37 -2.89
C PRO A 233 3.46 5.65 -3.52
N SER A 234 4.09 6.53 -2.74
CA SER A 234 4.61 7.81 -3.25
C SER A 234 5.75 7.62 -4.26
N GLU A 235 6.62 6.64 -4.06
CA GLU A 235 7.73 6.33 -4.96
C GLU A 235 7.24 5.78 -6.30
N VAL A 236 6.23 4.91 -6.27
CA VAL A 236 5.68 4.28 -7.47
C VAL A 236 4.76 5.22 -8.26
N LEU A 237 3.92 6.00 -7.58
CA LEU A 237 2.98 6.93 -8.24
C LEU A 237 3.68 8.15 -8.83
N ARG A 238 4.80 8.58 -8.25
CA ARG A 238 5.51 9.79 -8.66
C ARG A 238 5.89 9.74 -10.14
N LYS A 239 5.56 10.81 -10.87
CA LYS A 239 5.83 11.00 -12.31
C LYS A 239 5.17 9.98 -13.24
N HIS A 240 4.22 9.20 -12.73
CA HIS A 240 3.41 8.30 -13.54
C HIS A 240 2.04 8.91 -13.76
N ALA A 241 1.56 8.86 -15.00
CA ALA A 241 0.14 9.01 -15.28
C ALA A 241 -0.57 7.75 -14.78
N VAL A 242 -1.65 7.92 -14.01
CA VAL A 242 -2.27 6.80 -13.28
C VAL A 242 -3.62 6.48 -13.87
N LEU A 243 -3.86 5.20 -14.15
CA LEU A 243 -5.16 4.68 -14.55
C LEU A 243 -5.58 3.64 -13.53
N VAL A 244 -6.73 3.82 -12.87
CA VAL A 244 -7.18 2.89 -11.82
C VAL A 244 -8.54 2.29 -12.16
N GLU A 245 -8.68 0.97 -12.05
CA GLU A 245 -9.96 0.26 -12.16
C GLU A 245 -10.36 -0.30 -10.79
N ARG A 246 -11.54 0.07 -10.31
CA ARG A 246 -12.09 -0.44 -9.05
C ARG A 246 -12.92 -1.70 -9.25
N GLY A 247 -12.37 -2.86 -8.96
CA GLY A 247 -13.00 -4.16 -9.20
C GLY A 247 -13.25 -4.96 -7.92
N SER A 248 -14.15 -5.95 -7.98
CA SER A 248 -14.11 -7.05 -7.00
C SER A 248 -13.01 -8.05 -7.36
N PHE A 249 -12.70 -8.19 -8.64
CA PHE A 249 -11.72 -9.11 -9.21
C PHE A 249 -11.86 -10.53 -8.64
N ARG A 250 -13.10 -11.03 -8.55
CA ARG A 250 -13.43 -12.30 -7.91
C ARG A 250 -14.23 -13.25 -8.84
N PRO A 251 -13.60 -13.85 -9.87
CA PRO A 251 -12.24 -13.58 -10.38
C PRO A 251 -12.18 -12.32 -11.27
N PRO A 252 -10.97 -11.82 -11.63
CA PRO A 252 -10.83 -10.90 -12.76
C PRO A 252 -11.28 -11.60 -14.06
N THR A 253 -12.11 -10.94 -14.86
CA THR A 253 -12.67 -11.47 -16.10
C THR A 253 -12.03 -10.81 -17.32
N VAL A 254 -12.33 -11.33 -18.52
CA VAL A 254 -11.94 -10.68 -19.77
C VAL A 254 -12.50 -9.26 -19.90
N VAL A 255 -13.63 -8.95 -19.23
CA VAL A 255 -14.22 -7.61 -19.20
C VAL A 255 -13.29 -6.62 -18.51
N ASN A 256 -12.71 -6.98 -17.36
CA ASN A 256 -11.81 -6.10 -16.62
C ASN A 256 -10.57 -5.76 -17.47
N ILE A 257 -10.02 -6.75 -18.15
CA ILE A 257 -8.84 -6.57 -19.01
C ILE A 257 -9.19 -5.69 -20.22
N ASP A 258 -10.30 -5.97 -20.90
CA ASP A 258 -10.75 -5.18 -22.07
C ASP A 258 -11.04 -3.72 -21.68
N MET A 259 -11.67 -3.50 -20.52
CA MET A 259 -11.90 -2.17 -19.94
C MET A 259 -10.59 -1.39 -19.77
N LEU A 260 -9.60 -2.00 -19.12
CA LEU A 260 -8.31 -1.37 -18.85
C LEU A 260 -7.50 -1.13 -20.13
N ASP A 261 -7.52 -2.07 -21.07
CA ASP A 261 -6.81 -1.94 -22.35
C ASP A 261 -7.42 -0.80 -23.19
N CYS A 262 -8.75 -0.79 -23.38
CA CYS A 262 -9.45 0.29 -24.07
C CYS A 262 -9.17 1.65 -23.43
N ALA A 263 -9.23 1.72 -22.09
CA ALA A 263 -8.98 2.94 -21.35
C ALA A 263 -7.52 3.40 -21.48
N ARG A 264 -6.56 2.48 -21.43
CA ARG A 264 -5.13 2.78 -21.59
C ARG A 264 -4.84 3.35 -22.97
N GLU A 265 -5.40 2.77 -24.02
CA GLU A 265 -5.23 3.27 -25.40
C GLU A 265 -5.75 4.70 -25.54
N LYS A 266 -6.98 4.99 -25.07
CA LYS A 266 -7.51 6.35 -25.09
C LYS A 266 -6.75 7.31 -24.18
N PHE A 267 -6.29 6.84 -23.02
CA PHE A 267 -5.55 7.67 -22.07
C PHE A 267 -4.20 8.11 -22.63
N GLN A 268 -3.51 7.23 -23.36
CA GLN A 268 -2.23 7.55 -24.03
C GLN A 268 -2.37 8.54 -25.19
N GLN A 269 -3.57 8.66 -25.79
CA GLN A 269 -3.87 9.65 -26.81
C GLN A 269 -4.03 11.07 -26.23
N ASP A 270 -4.26 11.21 -24.91
CA ASP A 270 -4.31 12.52 -24.26
C ASP A 270 -2.92 13.19 -24.37
N PRO A 271 -2.80 14.40 -24.94
CA PRO A 271 -1.53 15.09 -25.08
C PRO A 271 -0.78 15.29 -23.75
N ALA A 272 -1.49 15.34 -22.63
CA ALA A 272 -0.88 15.46 -21.30
C ALA A 272 -0.30 14.13 -20.79
N VAL A 273 -0.61 13.00 -21.42
CA VAL A 273 -0.13 11.65 -21.07
C VAL A 273 0.86 11.12 -22.11
N ALA A 274 0.76 11.55 -23.36
CA ALA A 274 1.60 11.11 -24.46
C ALA A 274 3.10 11.13 -24.10
N GLY A 275 3.77 9.99 -24.27
CA GLY A 275 5.20 9.81 -23.99
C GLY A 275 5.57 9.69 -22.50
N LYS A 276 4.59 9.69 -21.58
CA LYS A 276 4.82 9.51 -20.14
C LYS A 276 4.58 8.07 -19.73
N PRO A 277 5.24 7.58 -18.67
CA PRO A 277 4.97 6.26 -18.15
C PRO A 277 3.56 6.21 -17.55
N VAL A 278 2.77 5.21 -17.97
CA VAL A 278 1.41 4.97 -17.49
C VAL A 278 1.45 3.80 -16.51
N LEU A 279 0.93 4.03 -15.31
CA LEU A 279 0.74 3.01 -14.29
C LEU A 279 -0.74 2.63 -14.23
N ALA A 280 -1.05 1.40 -14.66
CA ALA A 280 -2.37 0.81 -14.49
C ALA A 280 -2.48 0.09 -13.14
N LEU A 281 -3.56 0.37 -12.41
CA LEU A 281 -3.81 -0.11 -11.06
C LEU A 281 -5.15 -0.85 -11.00
N ALA A 282 -5.15 -2.03 -10.39
CA ALA A 282 -6.36 -2.69 -9.94
C ALA A 282 -6.63 -2.35 -8.48
N GLU A 283 -7.71 -1.62 -8.20
CA GLU A 283 -8.08 -1.27 -6.82
C GLU A 283 -9.02 -2.33 -6.22
N LEU A 284 -8.60 -2.90 -5.09
CA LEU A 284 -9.42 -3.69 -4.18
C LEU A 284 -9.79 -2.83 -2.97
N SER A 285 -11.03 -2.32 -2.94
CA SER A 285 -11.49 -1.56 -1.78
C SER A 285 -11.88 -2.46 -0.60
N MET A 286 -11.63 -2.00 0.62
CA MET A 286 -12.01 -2.70 1.86
C MET A 286 -13.51 -2.99 1.91
N ARG A 287 -14.36 -2.12 1.36
CA ARG A 287 -15.80 -2.38 1.22
C ARG A 287 -16.09 -3.68 0.45
N LYS A 288 -15.38 -3.92 -0.66
CA LYS A 288 -15.55 -5.13 -1.48
C LYS A 288 -14.91 -6.37 -0.85
N LEU A 289 -13.90 -6.19 -0.01
CA LEU A 289 -13.27 -7.28 0.74
C LEU A 289 -14.09 -7.68 1.97
N LEU A 290 -14.80 -6.74 2.60
CA LEU A 290 -15.64 -6.93 3.79
C LEU A 290 -17.10 -7.32 3.50
N ALA A 291 -17.47 -7.52 2.23
CA ALA A 291 -18.88 -7.77 1.85
C ALA A 291 -19.51 -9.03 2.52
N GLY A 292 -18.70 -9.93 3.09
CA GLY A 292 -19.13 -11.08 3.90
C GLY A 292 -18.97 -10.91 5.42
N GLY A 293 -18.74 -9.68 5.91
CA GLY A 293 -18.54 -9.36 7.32
C GLY A 293 -17.07 -9.19 7.72
N ALA A 294 -16.24 -10.20 7.47
CA ALA A 294 -14.80 -10.17 7.72
C ALA A 294 -14.02 -10.39 6.42
N VAL A 295 -12.77 -9.92 6.38
CA VAL A 295 -11.88 -10.19 5.24
C VAL A 295 -11.43 -11.65 5.29
N ASP A 296 -11.77 -12.42 4.26
CA ASP A 296 -11.22 -13.74 4.06
C ASP A 296 -9.83 -13.62 3.42
N ARG A 297 -8.80 -13.97 4.19
CA ARG A 297 -7.38 -13.92 3.77
C ARG A 297 -7.10 -14.80 2.55
N ARG A 298 -7.71 -15.97 2.47
CA ARG A 298 -7.52 -16.91 1.35
C ARG A 298 -8.16 -16.34 0.10
N ASP A 299 -9.35 -15.76 0.23
CA ASP A 299 -10.05 -15.13 -0.88
C ASP A 299 -9.28 -13.89 -1.39
N PHE A 300 -8.80 -13.03 -0.48
CA PHE A 300 -7.94 -11.90 -0.84
C PHE A 300 -6.67 -12.34 -1.59
N LEU A 301 -5.93 -13.32 -1.06
CA LEU A 301 -4.73 -13.82 -1.71
C LEU A 301 -5.02 -14.46 -3.07
N ALA A 302 -6.15 -15.15 -3.22
CA ALA A 302 -6.57 -15.68 -4.51
C ALA A 302 -6.78 -14.55 -5.52
N ARG A 303 -7.50 -13.48 -5.15
CA ARG A 303 -7.68 -12.31 -6.03
C ARG A 303 -6.35 -11.64 -6.38
N ALA A 304 -5.47 -11.46 -5.40
CA ALA A 304 -4.14 -10.89 -5.59
C ALA A 304 -3.27 -11.73 -6.54
N ASP A 305 -3.28 -13.06 -6.40
CA ASP A 305 -2.55 -13.98 -7.27
C ASP A 305 -3.08 -13.97 -8.70
N LEU A 306 -4.40 -13.85 -8.90
CA LEU A 306 -5.00 -13.76 -10.23
C LEU A 306 -4.72 -12.41 -10.90
N LEU A 307 -4.75 -11.32 -10.14
CA LEU A 307 -4.34 -10.00 -10.65
C LEU A 307 -2.85 -9.96 -11.03
N ALA A 308 -1.99 -10.57 -10.21
CA ALA A 308 -0.57 -10.73 -10.54
C ALA A 308 -0.36 -11.57 -11.81
N ALA A 309 -1.16 -12.63 -12.03
CA ALA A 309 -1.13 -13.41 -13.27
C ALA A 309 -1.55 -12.61 -14.51
N CYS A 310 -2.32 -11.53 -14.33
CA CYS A 310 -2.64 -10.55 -15.36
C CYS A 310 -1.58 -9.43 -15.49
N GLY A 311 -0.50 -9.46 -14.73
CA GLY A 311 0.53 -8.41 -14.73
C GLY A 311 0.09 -7.10 -14.04
N MET A 312 -0.97 -7.14 -13.23
CA MET A 312 -1.54 -5.95 -12.60
C MET A 312 -0.81 -5.56 -11.32
N THR A 313 -0.57 -4.27 -11.16
CA THR A 313 -0.24 -3.68 -9.86
C THR A 313 -1.53 -3.48 -9.06
N VAL A 314 -1.52 -3.88 -7.79
CA VAL A 314 -2.72 -3.85 -6.94
C VAL A 314 -2.61 -2.72 -5.93
N LEU A 315 -3.72 -2.01 -5.75
CA LEU A 315 -3.92 -1.00 -4.72
C LEU A 315 -5.05 -1.46 -3.79
N ILE A 316 -4.77 -1.57 -2.50
CA ILE A 316 -5.79 -1.77 -1.47
C ILE A 316 -6.14 -0.40 -0.90
N SER A 317 -7.42 -0.09 -0.73
CA SER A 317 -7.86 1.18 -0.16
C SER A 317 -9.01 1.02 0.84
N ASP A 318 -9.05 1.88 1.86
CA ASP A 318 -10.24 2.07 2.69
C ASP A 318 -11.19 3.16 2.12
N TYR A 319 -10.83 3.75 0.98
CA TYR A 319 -11.56 4.84 0.34
C TYR A 319 -12.84 4.35 -0.33
N PHE A 320 -13.95 4.56 0.35
CA PHE A 320 -15.29 4.30 -0.16
C PHE A 320 -15.62 5.19 -1.37
N GLU A 321 -15.38 6.49 -1.26
CA GLU A 321 -15.68 7.47 -2.30
C GLU A 321 -14.54 7.58 -3.31
N TYR A 322 -14.86 7.62 -4.61
CA TYR A 322 -13.88 7.85 -5.67
C TYR A 322 -13.14 9.18 -5.50
N ASN A 323 -13.79 10.20 -4.90
CA ASN A 323 -13.16 11.49 -4.66
C ASN A 323 -12.00 11.44 -3.64
N ARG A 324 -12.03 10.49 -2.68
CA ARG A 324 -10.94 10.30 -1.70
C ARG A 324 -9.76 9.59 -2.34
N LEU A 325 -10.04 8.57 -3.16
CA LEU A 325 -9.01 7.93 -3.98
C LEU A 325 -8.34 8.93 -4.94
N ALA A 326 -9.13 9.75 -5.63
CA ALA A 326 -8.62 10.79 -6.51
C ALA A 326 -7.71 11.77 -5.78
N GLN A 327 -8.11 12.25 -4.60
CA GLN A 327 -7.28 13.14 -3.77
C GLN A 327 -5.98 12.46 -3.32
N TYR A 328 -6.04 11.20 -2.91
CA TYR A 328 -4.86 10.44 -2.51
C TYR A 328 -3.84 10.32 -3.64
N LEU A 329 -4.30 9.97 -4.85
CA LEU A 329 -3.46 9.85 -6.04
C LEU A 329 -2.89 11.21 -6.45
N ALA A 330 -3.74 12.25 -6.48
CA ALA A 330 -3.34 13.61 -6.85
C ALA A 330 -2.34 14.25 -5.88
N ALA A 331 -2.25 13.76 -4.63
CA ALA A 331 -1.24 14.19 -3.68
C ALA A 331 0.16 13.61 -3.99
N ARG A 332 0.26 12.55 -4.81
CA ARG A 332 1.49 11.79 -5.06
C ARG A 332 1.99 11.85 -6.50
N THR A 333 1.15 12.26 -7.44
CA THR A 333 1.55 12.50 -8.82
C THR A 333 1.00 13.83 -9.33
N THR A 334 1.82 14.51 -10.13
CA THR A 334 1.41 15.70 -10.89
C THR A 334 0.89 15.36 -12.29
N GLU A 335 0.98 14.08 -12.67
CA GLU A 335 0.52 13.60 -13.98
C GLU A 335 -0.99 13.34 -13.99
N ARG A 336 -1.54 13.09 -15.18
CA ARG A 336 -2.98 12.83 -15.32
C ARG A 336 -3.40 11.57 -14.56
N ILE A 337 -4.62 11.61 -14.06
CA ILE A 337 -5.27 10.50 -13.38
C ILE A 337 -6.56 10.17 -14.15
N GLY A 338 -6.76 8.89 -14.43
CA GLY A 338 -7.98 8.33 -14.99
C GLY A 338 -8.57 7.27 -14.07
N ILE A 339 -9.89 7.22 -13.96
CA ILE A 339 -10.59 6.13 -13.28
C ILE A 339 -11.42 5.37 -14.31
N VAL A 340 -11.23 4.06 -14.39
CA VAL A 340 -11.94 3.16 -15.30
C VAL A 340 -13.13 2.55 -14.57
N MET A 341 -14.31 2.61 -15.20
CA MET A 341 -15.54 2.06 -14.65
C MET A 341 -16.56 1.74 -15.74
N GLY A 342 -17.59 0.96 -15.40
CA GLY A 342 -18.74 0.76 -16.29
C GLY A 342 -19.82 1.81 -16.09
N VAL A 343 -20.73 1.92 -17.06
CA VAL A 343 -21.96 2.74 -16.97
C VAL A 343 -22.73 2.59 -15.65
N PRO A 344 -22.92 1.38 -15.08
CA PRO A 344 -23.60 1.24 -13.78
C PRO A 344 -22.93 2.03 -12.65
N SER A 345 -21.61 1.99 -12.57
CA SER A 345 -20.87 2.73 -11.53
C SER A 345 -20.88 4.24 -11.76
N LEU A 346 -20.99 4.68 -13.02
CA LEU A 346 -21.22 6.09 -13.33
C LEU A 346 -22.62 6.51 -12.90
N ALA A 347 -23.65 5.71 -13.13
CA ALA A 347 -25.00 5.99 -12.65
C ALA A 347 -25.02 6.11 -11.11
N ASP A 348 -24.38 5.17 -10.41
CA ASP A 348 -24.26 5.19 -8.94
C ASP A 348 -23.58 6.46 -8.41
N LEU A 349 -22.64 7.05 -9.17
CA LEU A 349 -21.98 8.32 -8.79
C LEU A 349 -22.95 9.50 -8.77
N PHE A 350 -24.03 9.46 -9.54
CA PHE A 350 -25.05 10.52 -9.62
C PHE A 350 -26.27 10.27 -8.72
N ASP A 351 -26.33 9.11 -8.04
CA ASP A 351 -27.32 8.87 -6.99
C ASP A 351 -26.96 9.68 -5.73
N GLU A 352 -27.79 10.67 -5.40
CA GLU A 352 -27.59 11.58 -4.26
C GLU A 352 -27.51 10.83 -2.91
N SER A 353 -28.16 9.68 -2.79
CA SER A 353 -28.16 8.89 -1.55
C SER A 353 -26.76 8.39 -1.16
N ASN A 354 -25.88 8.24 -2.15
CA ASN A 354 -24.49 7.83 -1.96
C ASN A 354 -23.58 8.94 -1.40
N HIS A 355 -24.07 10.17 -1.28
CA HIS A 355 -23.26 11.34 -0.86
C HIS A 355 -23.74 11.99 0.44
N THR A 356 -24.65 11.34 1.17
CA THR A 356 -25.27 11.87 2.40
C THR A 356 -24.29 12.16 3.54
N GLN A 357 -23.10 11.56 3.52
CA GLN A 357 -22.05 11.79 4.53
C GLN A 357 -21.18 13.04 4.24
N MET A 358 -21.32 13.64 3.06
CA MET A 358 -20.59 14.86 2.68
C MET A 358 -21.45 16.10 2.93
N GLN A 359 -20.85 17.14 3.51
CA GLN A 359 -21.56 18.37 3.89
C GLN A 359 -22.18 19.07 2.66
N GLY A 360 -21.50 19.04 1.52
CA GLY A 360 -21.98 19.57 0.24
C GLY A 360 -22.56 18.51 -0.70
N GLY A 361 -22.84 17.30 -0.22
CA GLY A 361 -23.48 16.23 -0.97
C GLY A 361 -22.81 15.89 -2.31
N LEU A 362 -23.65 15.64 -3.33
CA LEU A 362 -23.20 15.26 -4.69
C LEU A 362 -22.26 16.31 -5.30
N LEU A 363 -22.54 17.60 -5.14
CA LEU A 363 -21.76 18.66 -5.76
C LEU A 363 -20.34 18.75 -5.17
N GLU A 364 -20.20 18.64 -3.85
CA GLU A 364 -18.89 18.55 -3.21
C GLU A 364 -18.12 17.31 -3.69
N SER A 365 -18.81 16.18 -3.80
CA SER A 365 -18.22 14.92 -4.22
C SER A 365 -17.62 14.99 -5.63
N LEU A 366 -18.42 15.43 -6.60
CA LEU A 366 -17.99 15.53 -8.00
C LEU A 366 -16.97 16.66 -8.18
N GLY A 367 -17.14 17.79 -7.47
CA GLY A 367 -16.16 18.88 -7.50
C GLY A 367 -14.78 18.45 -7.01
N ARG A 368 -14.71 17.61 -5.98
CA ARG A 368 -13.45 17.00 -5.50
C ARG A 368 -12.91 15.96 -6.47
N LEU A 369 -13.78 15.11 -7.04
CA LEU A 369 -13.40 14.05 -7.97
C LEU A 369 -12.75 14.60 -9.25
N PHE A 370 -13.36 15.60 -9.86
CA PHE A 370 -12.94 16.16 -11.16
C PHE A 370 -11.90 17.29 -11.06
N LYS A 371 -11.28 17.44 -9.89
CA LYS A 371 -10.12 18.32 -9.69
C LYS A 371 -8.95 17.83 -10.55
N ASN A 372 -8.06 18.74 -10.96
CA ASN A 372 -6.85 18.44 -11.75
C ASN A 372 -7.11 17.76 -13.11
N ASP A 373 -8.29 18.01 -13.70
CA ASP A 373 -8.86 17.36 -14.89
C ASP A 373 -8.72 15.83 -14.89
N LEU A 374 -9.02 15.21 -13.74
CA LEU A 374 -9.28 13.77 -13.69
C LEU A 374 -10.42 13.43 -14.66
N LYS A 375 -10.29 12.31 -15.38
CA LYS A 375 -11.31 11.82 -16.31
C LYS A 375 -11.81 10.43 -15.90
N LEU A 376 -13.09 10.17 -16.12
CA LEU A 376 -13.65 8.82 -16.00
C LEU A 376 -13.66 8.17 -17.37
N PHE A 377 -13.08 6.98 -17.48
CA PHE A 377 -13.08 6.14 -18.67
C PHE A 377 -14.21 5.13 -18.53
N VAL A 378 -15.26 5.31 -19.32
CA VAL A 378 -16.56 4.67 -19.07
C VAL A 378 -16.82 3.59 -20.12
N TYR A 379 -16.82 2.35 -19.64
CA TYR A 379 -17.11 1.17 -20.43
C TYR A 379 -18.62 0.96 -20.57
N PRO A 380 -19.13 0.67 -21.77
CA PRO A 380 -20.55 0.47 -21.99
C PRO A 380 -21.06 -0.76 -21.25
N MET A 381 -22.37 -0.82 -21.08
CA MET A 381 -23.05 -2.00 -20.55
C MET A 381 -24.03 -2.56 -21.56
N ARG A 382 -24.34 -3.85 -21.45
CA ARG A 382 -25.49 -4.44 -22.11
C ARG A 382 -26.67 -4.42 -21.14
N ARG A 383 -27.74 -3.73 -21.54
CA ARG A 383 -28.98 -3.65 -20.78
C ARG A 383 -29.63 -5.04 -20.68
N PRO A 384 -29.97 -5.54 -19.47
CA PRO A 384 -30.55 -6.87 -19.31
C PRO A 384 -31.91 -7.05 -19.99
N GLU A 385 -32.73 -5.99 -20.04
CA GLU A 385 -34.14 -6.06 -20.46
C GLU A 385 -34.32 -6.28 -21.97
N ASP A 386 -33.58 -5.54 -22.79
CA ASP A 386 -33.71 -5.52 -24.26
C ASP A 386 -32.41 -5.92 -24.98
N GLY A 387 -31.31 -6.08 -24.25
CA GLY A 387 -30.00 -6.40 -24.80
C GLY A 387 -29.31 -5.23 -25.49
N ALA A 388 -29.84 -4.01 -25.40
CA ALA A 388 -29.27 -2.81 -26.00
C ALA A 388 -27.93 -2.45 -25.34
N VAL A 389 -27.01 -1.92 -26.13
CA VAL A 389 -25.76 -1.35 -25.60
C VAL A 389 -26.07 0.06 -25.11
N VAL A 390 -25.76 0.33 -23.84
CA VAL A 390 -25.92 1.63 -23.20
C VAL A 390 -24.54 2.22 -22.99
N THR A 391 -24.35 3.43 -23.51
CA THR A 391 -23.11 4.20 -23.39
C THR A 391 -23.28 5.36 -22.40
N VAL A 392 -22.27 6.22 -22.28
CA VAL A 392 -22.37 7.46 -21.49
C VAL A 392 -23.43 8.40 -22.06
N GLU A 393 -23.56 8.44 -23.39
CA GLU A 393 -24.46 9.36 -24.08
C GLU A 393 -25.94 8.97 -23.90
N ASP A 394 -26.20 7.69 -23.64
CA ASP A 394 -27.54 7.14 -23.42
C ASP A 394 -27.96 7.20 -21.94
N LEU A 395 -27.08 7.63 -21.03
CA LEU A 395 -27.31 7.54 -19.58
C LEU A 395 -28.23 8.67 -19.09
N ASP A 396 -29.41 8.29 -18.60
CA ASP A 396 -30.29 9.16 -17.83
C ASP A 396 -29.99 8.98 -16.33
N VAL A 397 -29.57 10.06 -15.67
CA VAL A 397 -29.26 10.07 -14.22
C VAL A 397 -30.41 10.64 -13.37
N GLY A 398 -31.53 10.97 -14.00
CA GLY A 398 -32.72 11.53 -13.36
C GLY A 398 -32.77 13.07 -13.41
N HIS A 399 -33.99 13.61 -13.43
CA HIS A 399 -34.24 15.04 -13.68
C HIS A 399 -33.52 16.01 -12.72
N GLY A 400 -33.26 15.61 -11.48
CA GLY A 400 -32.59 16.47 -10.48
C GLY A 400 -31.09 16.66 -10.72
N THR A 401 -30.44 15.69 -11.37
CA THR A 401 -28.97 15.63 -11.51
C THR A 401 -28.51 15.71 -12.97
N GLN A 402 -29.42 15.58 -13.94
CA GLN A 402 -29.12 15.58 -15.37
C GLN A 402 -28.35 16.84 -15.82
N LEU A 403 -28.72 18.03 -15.36
CA LEU A 403 -28.01 19.27 -15.73
C LEU A 403 -26.54 19.27 -15.28
N LEU A 404 -26.25 18.67 -14.12
CA LEU A 404 -24.88 18.53 -13.61
C LEU A 404 -24.11 17.49 -14.43
N PHE A 405 -24.76 16.38 -14.77
CA PHE A 405 -24.20 15.36 -15.67
C PHE A 405 -23.85 15.95 -17.04
N ASP A 406 -24.78 16.65 -17.68
CA ASP A 406 -24.60 17.27 -18.98
C ASP A 406 -23.45 18.29 -18.98
N TYR A 407 -23.36 19.11 -17.93
CA TYR A 407 -22.26 20.05 -17.75
C TYR A 407 -20.90 19.32 -17.70
N LEU A 408 -20.80 18.24 -16.91
CA LEU A 408 -19.57 17.46 -16.78
C LEU A 408 -19.22 16.70 -18.06
N ALA A 409 -20.23 16.18 -18.78
CA ALA A 409 -20.08 15.53 -20.07
C ALA A 409 -19.55 16.52 -21.12
N GLN A 410 -20.15 17.71 -21.23
CA GLN A 410 -19.71 18.77 -22.16
C GLN A 410 -18.28 19.26 -21.85
N ARG A 411 -17.88 19.26 -20.58
CA ARG A 411 -16.49 19.55 -20.17
C ARG A 411 -15.49 18.46 -20.62
N GLY A 412 -15.96 17.28 -21.02
CA GLY A 412 -15.11 16.14 -21.38
C GLY A 412 -14.63 15.34 -20.16
N SER A 413 -15.39 15.37 -19.07
CA SER A 413 -15.06 14.65 -17.83
C SER A 413 -15.27 13.13 -17.95
N PHE A 414 -16.08 12.71 -18.94
CA PHE A 414 -16.34 11.31 -19.27
C PHE A 414 -15.74 11.00 -20.64
N VAL A 415 -14.93 9.94 -20.70
CA VAL A 415 -14.36 9.40 -21.93
C VAL A 415 -15.05 8.08 -22.21
N HIS A 416 -15.91 8.05 -23.23
CA HIS A 416 -16.55 6.82 -23.67
C HIS A 416 -15.52 5.84 -24.24
N LEU A 417 -15.56 4.57 -23.82
CA LEU A 417 -14.75 3.50 -24.39
C LEU A 417 -15.53 2.81 -25.52
N ASP A 418 -15.13 3.06 -26.76
CA ASP A 418 -15.79 2.62 -28.00
C ASP A 418 -15.14 1.39 -28.63
N GLN A 419 -13.88 1.09 -28.34
CA GLN A 419 -13.14 -0.07 -28.86
C GLN A 419 -13.35 -1.35 -28.03
N PHE A 420 -14.54 -1.49 -27.43
CA PHE A 420 -14.89 -2.63 -26.59
C PHE A 420 -15.30 -3.85 -27.41
N LYS A 421 -15.22 -5.05 -26.82
CA LYS A 421 -15.76 -6.29 -27.39
C LYS A 421 -17.21 -6.54 -26.97
N PRO A 422 -18.20 -6.48 -27.87
CA PRO A 422 -19.61 -6.69 -27.53
C PRO A 422 -19.90 -8.03 -26.86
N GLU A 423 -19.15 -9.07 -27.23
CA GLU A 423 -19.26 -10.42 -26.67
C GLU A 423 -18.86 -10.50 -25.18
N TYR A 424 -18.12 -9.52 -24.67
CA TYR A 424 -17.71 -9.46 -23.27
C TYR A 424 -18.78 -8.79 -22.39
N LEU A 425 -19.61 -7.91 -22.92
CA LEU A 425 -20.63 -7.17 -22.15
C LEU A 425 -21.57 -8.05 -21.30
N PRO A 426 -21.98 -9.26 -21.72
CA PRO A 426 -22.83 -10.13 -20.90
C PRO A 426 -22.09 -10.83 -19.73
N ILE A 427 -20.76 -10.77 -19.69
CA ILE A 427 -19.95 -11.50 -18.71
C ILE A 427 -19.94 -10.75 -17.38
N LEU A 428 -20.46 -11.39 -16.34
CA LEU A 428 -20.48 -10.84 -14.98
C LEU A 428 -19.63 -11.70 -14.04
N SER A 429 -18.74 -11.07 -13.27
CA SER A 429 -17.84 -11.76 -12.33
C SER A 429 -18.61 -12.67 -11.35
N ARG A 430 -19.81 -12.26 -10.90
CA ARG A 430 -20.70 -13.09 -10.05
C ARG A 430 -21.17 -14.38 -10.71
N ASP A 431 -21.41 -14.35 -12.02
CA ASP A 431 -21.84 -15.52 -12.78
C ASP A 431 -20.68 -16.47 -13.03
N VAL A 432 -19.50 -15.92 -13.35
CA VAL A 432 -18.24 -16.68 -13.46
C VAL A 432 -17.96 -17.40 -12.15
N LEU A 433 -18.03 -16.69 -11.01
CA LEU A 433 -17.81 -17.26 -9.69
C LEU A 433 -18.77 -18.41 -9.38
N ARG A 434 -20.07 -18.23 -9.66
CA ARG A 434 -21.08 -19.29 -9.47
C ARG A 434 -20.77 -20.52 -10.32
N ARG A 435 -20.39 -20.33 -11.59
CA ARG A 435 -20.06 -21.42 -12.53
C ARG A 435 -18.82 -22.21 -12.08
N ILE A 436 -17.80 -21.53 -11.56
CA ILE A 436 -16.61 -22.18 -10.98
C ILE A 436 -17.02 -23.12 -9.83
N ALA A 437 -17.81 -22.61 -8.88
CA ALA A 437 -18.24 -23.37 -7.71
C ALA A 437 -19.14 -24.58 -8.04
N CYS A 438 -19.95 -24.49 -9.11
CA CYS A 438 -20.82 -25.61 -9.53
C CYS A 438 -20.20 -26.53 -10.60
N GLY A 439 -18.93 -26.32 -10.98
CA GLY A 439 -18.22 -27.16 -11.95
C GLY A 439 -18.63 -26.96 -13.42
N ASP A 440 -19.29 -25.84 -13.76
CA ASP A 440 -19.67 -25.51 -15.13
C ASP A 440 -18.47 -24.95 -15.92
N GLN A 441 -17.84 -25.76 -16.77
CA GLN A 441 -16.67 -25.38 -17.57
C GLN A 441 -16.87 -24.18 -18.51
N ALA A 442 -18.09 -23.71 -18.74
CA ALA A 442 -18.35 -22.54 -19.56
C ALA A 442 -17.75 -21.23 -18.99
N TRP A 443 -17.26 -21.23 -17.74
CA TRP A 443 -16.57 -20.06 -17.16
C TRP A 443 -15.17 -19.81 -17.74
N GLU A 444 -14.49 -20.83 -18.26
CA GLU A 444 -13.08 -20.74 -18.69
C GLU A 444 -12.82 -19.64 -19.73
N PRO A 445 -13.60 -19.51 -20.83
CA PRO A 445 -13.41 -18.44 -21.79
C PRO A 445 -13.82 -17.05 -21.27
N MET A 446 -14.44 -16.96 -20.09
CA MET A 446 -14.88 -15.70 -19.49
C MET A 446 -13.78 -14.99 -18.68
N VAL A 447 -12.62 -15.64 -18.51
CA VAL A 447 -11.46 -15.08 -17.81
C VAL A 447 -10.20 -15.19 -18.68
N PRO A 448 -9.14 -14.42 -18.41
CA PRO A 448 -7.86 -14.61 -19.08
C PRO A 448 -7.33 -16.05 -18.92
N ALA A 449 -6.64 -16.57 -19.94
CA ALA A 449 -6.14 -17.95 -19.90
C ALA A 449 -5.26 -18.24 -18.67
N ALA A 450 -4.36 -17.30 -18.31
CA ALA A 450 -3.52 -17.43 -17.12
C ALA A 450 -4.34 -17.49 -15.81
N VAL A 451 -5.48 -16.80 -15.76
CA VAL A 451 -6.41 -16.83 -14.63
C VAL A 451 -7.11 -18.19 -14.56
N ALA A 452 -7.58 -18.72 -15.68
CA ALA A 452 -8.22 -20.05 -15.73
C ALA A 452 -7.26 -21.15 -15.25
N GLU A 453 -6.04 -21.18 -15.77
CA GLU A 453 -5.01 -22.13 -15.36
C GLU A 453 -4.69 -22.03 -13.87
N LEU A 454 -4.59 -20.82 -13.33
CA LEU A 454 -4.25 -20.62 -11.93
C LEU A 454 -5.41 -21.00 -10.99
N ILE A 455 -6.66 -20.71 -11.37
CA ILE A 455 -7.86 -21.15 -10.62
C ILE A 455 -7.88 -22.68 -10.52
N LYS A 456 -7.68 -23.40 -11.63
CA LYS A 456 -7.63 -24.86 -11.65
C LYS A 456 -6.49 -25.40 -10.79
N LYS A 457 -5.27 -24.91 -11.01
CA LYS A 457 -4.05 -25.35 -10.31
C LYS A 457 -4.10 -25.16 -8.80
N ARG A 458 -4.74 -24.10 -8.32
CA ARG A 458 -4.79 -23.74 -6.89
C ARG A 458 -6.13 -24.04 -6.23
N ALA A 459 -7.09 -24.60 -6.97
CA ALA A 459 -8.46 -24.83 -6.53
C ALA A 459 -9.07 -23.56 -5.87
N PHE A 460 -8.90 -22.41 -6.53
CA PHE A 460 -9.49 -21.16 -6.06
C PHE A 460 -11.01 -21.15 -6.26
N PHE A 461 -11.71 -20.39 -5.42
CA PHE A 461 -13.17 -20.19 -5.50
C PHE A 461 -13.98 -21.49 -5.53
N GLU A 462 -13.58 -22.47 -4.71
CA GLU A 462 -14.24 -23.77 -4.58
C GLU A 462 -14.23 -24.62 -5.85
N TYR A 463 -13.32 -24.32 -6.80
CA TYR A 463 -13.14 -25.15 -7.98
C TYR A 463 -12.88 -26.62 -7.59
N ARG A 464 -13.62 -27.52 -8.24
CA ARG A 464 -13.43 -28.96 -8.18
C ARG A 464 -13.18 -29.46 -9.59
N GLU A 465 -12.19 -30.33 -9.75
CA GLU A 465 -12.03 -31.01 -11.03
C GLU A 465 -13.33 -31.76 -11.36
N PRO A 466 -13.84 -31.64 -12.59
CA PRO A 466 -15.00 -32.41 -13.02
C PRO A 466 -14.69 -33.91 -12.84
N ALA A 467 -15.61 -34.65 -12.24
CA ALA A 467 -15.53 -36.11 -12.25
C ALA A 467 -15.59 -36.56 -13.71
N GLY A 468 -14.50 -37.19 -14.18
CA GLY A 468 -14.37 -37.69 -15.56
C GLY A 468 -15.30 -38.83 -15.89
#